data_AF-A0A542PVV3-F1
#
_entry.id   AF-A0A542PVV3-F1
#
_cell.length_a   1.000
_cell.length_b   1.000
_cell.length_c   1.000
_cell.angle_alpha   90.00
_cell.angle_beta   90.00
_cell.angle_gamma   90.00
#
_symmetry.space_group_name_H-M   'P 1'
#
loop_
_entity.id
_entity.type
_entity.pdbx_description
1 polymer ?
#
loop_
_entity_poly.entity_id
_entity_poly.type
_entity_poly.pdbx_seq_one_letter_code
_entity_poly.pdbx_strand_id
1 'polypeptide(L)' 'MMAEVLEFKAWELIEFAWGFGVRHRNGEWSTLILKGCAQEIDVSGKRVILHDNGIEFLPQQHEETRR' A
#
# COMPACT_ATOMS: atom_id res chain seq x y z
N MET A 1 -3.01 15.08 30.46
CA MET A 1 -3.21 14.28 29.23
C MET A 1 -2.23 14.82 28.20
N MET A 2 -1.36 13.97 27.65
CA MET A 2 -0.49 14.34 26.53
C MET A 2 -1.28 14.08 25.25
N ALA A 3 -1.44 15.08 24.40
CA ALA A 3 -2.10 14.89 23.10
C ALA A 3 -1.17 14.09 22.19
N GLU A 4 -1.69 13.01 21.61
CA GLU A 4 -1.00 12.25 20.57
C GLU A 4 -0.98 13.10 19.30
N VAL A 5 0.22 13.34 18.75
CA VAL A 5 0.38 14.06 17.50
C VAL A 5 0.21 13.07 16.36
N LEU A 6 -0.93 13.12 15.67
CA LEU A 6 -1.18 12.34 14.46
C LEU A 6 -0.59 13.08 13.26
N GLU A 7 0.42 12.50 12.63
CA GLU A 7 1.03 13.04 11.42
C GLU A 7 0.14 12.73 10.19
N PHE A 8 -0.46 13.76 9.60
CA PHE A 8 -1.22 13.64 8.35
C PHE A 8 -0.26 13.66 7.17
N LYS A 9 -0.03 12.49 6.56
CA LYS A 9 0.76 12.38 5.34
C LYS A 9 -0.11 12.68 4.13
N ALA A 10 0.41 13.43 3.16
CA ALA A 10 -0.26 13.62 1.88
C ALA A 10 -0.35 12.29 1.11
N TRP A 11 -1.47 12.09 0.41
CA TRP A 11 -1.76 10.90 -0.39
C TRP A 11 -1.76 11.27 -1.88
N GLU A 12 -1.29 10.35 -2.69
CA GLU A 12 -1.32 10.41 -4.16
C GLU A 12 -2.13 9.23 -4.67
N LEU A 13 -3.00 9.48 -5.66
CA LEU A 13 -3.75 8.47 -6.37
C LEU A 13 -3.06 8.19 -7.71
N ILE A 14 -2.66 6.94 -7.93
CA ILE A 14 -2.04 6.47 -9.17
C ILE A 14 -3.02 5.55 -9.88
N GLU A 15 -3.32 5.84 -11.14
CA GLU A 15 -4.20 5.00 -11.96
C GLU A 15 -3.42 3.89 -12.66
N PHE A 16 -4.02 2.70 -12.69
CA PHE A 16 -3.55 1.52 -13.41
C PHE A 16 -4.68 0.97 -14.31
N ALA A 17 -4.35 0.05 -15.22
CA ALA A 17 -5.35 -0.60 -16.07
C ALA A 17 -6.37 -1.40 -15.23
N TRP A 18 -5.91 -2.06 -14.17
CA TRP A 18 -6.74 -2.88 -13.28
C TRP A 18 -7.47 -2.08 -12.18
N GLY A 19 -7.08 -0.83 -11.91
CA GLY A 19 -7.57 -0.12 -10.74
C GLY A 19 -6.83 1.16 -10.41
N PHE A 20 -6.78 1.48 -9.12
CA PHE A 20 -6.04 2.61 -8.58
C PHE A 20 -5.22 2.16 -7.38
N GLY A 21 -4.02 2.71 -7.22
CA GLY A 21 -3.21 2.59 -6.03
C GLY A 21 -3.14 3.93 -5.31
N VAL A 22 -3.40 3.95 -4.02
CA VAL A 22 -3.17 5.09 -3.15
C VAL A 22 -1.84 4.90 -2.44
N ARG A 23 -0.97 5.90 -2.49
CA ARG A 23 0.32 5.91 -1.78
C ARG A 23 0.53 7.21 -1.02
N HIS A 24 1.36 7.15 0.00
CA HIS A 24 1.93 8.32 0.64
C HIS A 24 3.10 8.89 -0.16
N ARG A 25 3.44 10.16 0.09
CA ARG A 25 4.57 10.85 -0.56
C ARG A 25 5.93 10.18 -0.36
N ASN A 26 6.10 9.39 0.71
CA ASN A 26 7.30 8.59 0.95
C ASN A 26 7.38 7.32 0.08
N GLY A 27 6.39 7.08 -0.77
CA GLY A 27 6.31 5.93 -1.67
C GLY A 27 5.61 4.71 -1.08
N GLU A 28 5.15 4.76 0.17
CA GLU A 28 4.44 3.65 0.81
C GLU A 28 3.01 3.52 0.28
N TRP A 29 2.67 2.34 -0.22
CA TRP A 29 1.31 2.00 -0.61
C TRP A 29 0.41 1.78 0.62
N SER A 30 -0.83 2.21 0.51
CA SER A 30 -1.81 2.14 1.59
C SER A 30 -3.06 1.37 1.20
N THR A 31 -3.63 1.68 0.02
CA THR A 31 -4.93 1.13 -0.41
C THR A 31 -4.92 0.90 -1.91
N LEU A 32 -5.47 -0.23 -2.36
CA LEU A 32 -5.73 -0.49 -3.77
C LEU A 32 -7.25 -0.51 -4.00
N ILE A 33 -7.72 0.07 -5.09
CA ILE A 33 -9.14 0.13 -5.45
C ILE A 33 -9.30 -0.55 -6.81
N LEU A 34 -9.99 -1.70 -6.84
CA LEU A 34 -10.17 -2.49 -8.05
C LEU A 34 -11.30 -1.92 -8.93
N LYS A 35 -11.00 -1.68 -10.22
CA LYS A 35 -12.02 -1.31 -11.21
C LYS A 35 -13.01 -2.47 -11.40
N GLY A 36 -14.28 -2.14 -11.63
CA GLY A 36 -15.35 -3.11 -11.91
C GLY A 36 -16.13 -3.59 -10.69
N CYS A 37 -15.50 -3.71 -9.51
CA CYS A 37 -16.18 -4.09 -8.27
C CYS A 37 -16.06 -3.05 -7.15
N ALA A 38 -15.26 -1.99 -7.34
CA ALA A 38 -14.96 -1.00 -6.31
C ALA A 38 -14.44 -1.62 -5.01
N GLN A 39 -13.84 -2.81 -5.09
CA GLN A 39 -13.27 -3.48 -3.94
C GLN A 39 -12.01 -2.76 -3.51
N GLU A 40 -11.94 -2.45 -2.22
CA GLU A 40 -10.75 -1.89 -1.58
C GLU A 40 -9.91 -2.99 -0.94
N ILE A 41 -8.60 -2.89 -1.11
CA ILE A 41 -7.62 -3.79 -0.52
C ILE A 41 -6.65 -2.93 0.28
N ASP A 42 -6.66 -3.08 1.60
CA ASP A 42 -5.63 -2.50 2.46
C ASP A 42 -4.28 -3.19 2.20
N VAL A 43 -3.27 -2.39 1.87
CA VAL A 43 -1.88 -2.84 1.64
C VAL A 43 -0.89 -2.10 2.53
N SER A 44 -1.36 -1.37 3.53
CA SER A 44 -0.50 -0.72 4.52
C SER A 44 0.41 -1.75 5.21
N GLY A 45 1.71 -1.41 5.29
CA GLY A 45 2.74 -2.30 5.86
C GLY A 45 3.04 -3.57 5.06
N LYS A 46 2.40 -3.77 3.90
CA LYS A 46 2.64 -4.93 3.03
C LYS A 46 3.69 -4.57 1.98
N ARG A 47 4.54 -5.55 1.64
CA ARG A 47 5.49 -5.40 0.54
C ARG A 47 4.78 -5.72 -0.77
N VAL A 48 4.41 -4.69 -1.52
CA VAL A 48 3.73 -4.82 -2.81
C VAL A 48 4.48 -4.08 -3.91
N ILE A 49 4.46 -4.63 -5.12
CA ILE A 49 4.88 -3.95 -6.34
C ILE A 49 3.65 -3.84 -7.24
N LEU A 50 3.32 -2.62 -7.67
CA LEU A 50 2.21 -2.37 -8.58
C LEU A 50 2.76 -2.22 -10.00
N HIS A 51 2.26 -3.06 -10.90
CA HIS A 51 2.58 -3.04 -12.33
C HIS A 51 1.32 -2.67 -13.13
N ASP A 52 1.47 -2.25 -14.38
CA ASP A 52 0.31 -1.94 -15.24
C ASP A 52 -0.60 -3.16 -15.46
N ASN A 53 -0.02 -4.35 -15.51
CA ASN A 53 -0.74 -5.61 -15.75
C ASN A 53 -1.21 -6.32 -14.47
N GLY A 54 -0.88 -5.82 -13.28
CA GLY A 54 -1.30 -6.48 -12.04
C GLY A 54 -0.57 -6.03 -10.78
N ILE A 55 -0.78 -6.80 -9.72
CA ILE A 55 -0.30 -6.53 -8.37
C ILE A 55 0.55 -7.71 -7.91
N GLU A 56 1.77 -7.45 -7.45
CA GLU A 56 2.67 -8.47 -6.92
C GLU A 56 2.83 -8.32 -5.41
N PHE A 57 2.54 -9.38 -4.66
CA PHE A 57 2.73 -9.45 -3.21
C PHE A 57 4.03 -10.18 -2.89
N LEU A 58 4.97 -9.48 -2.27
CA LEU A 58 6.25 -10.06 -1.88
C LEU A 58 6.11 -10.76 -0.52
N PRO A 59 6.85 -11.87 -0.31
CA PRO A 59 6.89 -12.52 0.99
C PRO A 59 7.40 -11.56 2.07
N GLN A 60 6.83 -11.66 3.27
CA GLN A 60 7.40 -11.02 4.45
C GLN A 60 8.81 -11.56 4.66
N GLN A 61 9.76 -10.68 4.93
CA GLN A 61 11.09 -11.12 5.33
C GLN A 61 10.94 -11.78 6.69
N HIS A 62 10.98 -13.11 6.73
CA HIS A 62 11.21 -13.81 7.98
C HIS A 62 12.63 -13.47 8.41
N GLU A 63 12.79 -12.85 9.58
CA GLU A 63 14.08 -12.79 10.24
C GLU A 63 14.51 -14.23 10.51
N GLU A 64 15.44 -14.74 9.71
CA GLU A 64 16.20 -15.93 10.07
C GLU A 64 16.89 -15.64 11.39
N THR A 65 16.31 -16.15 12.49
CA THR A 65 16.98 -16.20 13.78
C THR A 65 18.25 -17.02 13.58
N ARG A 66 19.37 -16.33 13.40
CA ARG A 66 20.71 -16.91 13.49
C ARG A 66 20.83 -17.52 14.89
N ARG A 67 20.78 -18.86 14.95
CA ARG A 67 21.31 -19.64 16.07
C ARG A 67 22.71 -20.12 15.70
#